data_AF-A0A1X0R584-F1
#
_entry.id   AF-A0A1X0R584-F1
#
_cell.length_a   1.000
_cell.length_b   1.000
_cell.length_c   1.000
_cell.angle_alpha   90.00
_cell.angle_beta   90.00
_cell.angle_gamma   90.00
#
_symmetry.space_group_name_H-M   'P 1'
#
loop_
_entity.id
_entity.type
_entity.pdbx_description
1 polymer ?
#
loop_
_entity_poly.entity_id
_entity_poly.type
_entity_poly.pdbx_seq_one_letter_code
_entity_poly.pdbx_strand_id
1 'polypeptide(L)'
;MLAAIPRRQKLRYEGDHYTPKWVRYTGHLKEGYCDSCNPGKWLQLKNSAYWYHKQFYHGISSVSGKPFIKPIEQRMGKGDIIEGLCHQCHRFVPACNGKKKNNYMLWYRHAHKVKY
;
A
#
# COMPACT_ATOMS: atom_id res chain seq x y z
N MET A 1 7.34 -25.68 -19.24
CA MET A 1 7.85 -24.50 -18.50
C MET A 1 6.67 -23.64 -18.08
N LEU A 2 6.52 -23.30 -16.80
CA LEU A 2 5.52 -22.32 -16.36
C LEU A 2 5.90 -20.96 -16.95
N ALA A 3 5.29 -20.60 -18.06
CA ALA A 3 5.68 -19.42 -18.81
C ALA A 3 5.45 -18.15 -17.98
N ALA A 4 6.43 -17.25 -17.98
CA ALA A 4 6.38 -15.93 -17.33
C ALA A 4 5.45 -14.94 -18.07
N ILE A 5 4.62 -15.42 -18.99
CA ILE A 5 3.78 -14.60 -19.87
C ILE A 5 2.77 -13.85 -19.01
N PRO A 6 2.79 -12.50 -19.00
CA PRO A 6 1.79 -11.71 -18.32
C PRO A 6 0.39 -11.97 -18.88
N ARG A 7 -0.58 -12.16 -17.99
CA ARG A 7 -1.99 -12.31 -18.32
C ARG A 7 -2.85 -11.38 -17.48
N ARG A 8 -3.97 -10.93 -18.03
CA ARG A 8 -4.94 -10.10 -17.32
C ARG A 8 -5.56 -10.87 -16.16
N GLN A 9 -5.81 -10.18 -15.05
CA GLN A 9 -6.58 -10.69 -13.93
C GLN A 9 -7.81 -9.80 -13.73
N LYS A 10 -8.97 -10.43 -13.52
CA LYS A 10 -10.22 -9.74 -13.21
C LYS A 10 -10.09 -9.00 -11.87
N LEU A 11 -10.48 -7.73 -11.85
CA LEU A 11 -10.57 -6.93 -10.62
C LEU A 11 -11.74 -7.41 -9.77
N ARG A 12 -11.69 -7.13 -8.46
CA ARG A 12 -12.80 -7.46 -7.55
C ARG A 12 -14.05 -6.65 -7.89
N TYR A 13 -13.85 -5.38 -8.26
CA TYR A 13 -14.87 -4.43 -8.69
C TYR A 13 -14.18 -3.28 -9.46
N GLU A 14 -14.95 -2.41 -10.09
CA GLU A 14 -14.42 -1.26 -10.84
C GLU A 14 -13.76 -0.23 -9.90
N GLY A 15 -12.53 0.19 -10.22
CA GLY A 15 -11.78 1.11 -9.36
C GLY A 15 -11.07 0.43 -8.17
N ASP A 16 -10.92 -0.89 -8.17
CA ASP A 16 -10.02 -1.59 -7.25
C ASP A 16 -8.56 -1.26 -7.58
N HIS A 17 -7.93 -0.46 -6.71
CA HIS A 17 -6.52 -0.08 -6.83
C HIS A 17 -5.57 -1.10 -6.20
N TYR A 18 -6.08 -2.10 -5.47
CA TYR A 18 -5.26 -3.13 -4.84
C TYR A 18 -5.02 -4.31 -5.76
N THR A 19 -6.05 -4.84 -6.42
CA THR A 19 -5.91 -6.08 -7.20
C THR A 19 -4.98 -5.86 -8.42
N PRO A 20 -3.95 -6.69 -8.61
CA PRO A 20 -3.07 -6.56 -9.76
C PRO A 20 -3.85 -6.85 -11.04
N LYS A 21 -3.81 -5.90 -11.99
CA LYS A 21 -4.44 -6.05 -13.33
C LYS A 21 -3.72 -7.09 -14.19
N TRP A 22 -2.44 -7.32 -13.91
CA TRP A 22 -1.59 -8.28 -14.59
C TRP A 22 -0.96 -9.24 -13.59
N VAL A 23 -0.99 -10.52 -13.93
CA VAL A 23 -0.32 -11.58 -13.18
C VAL A 23 0.52 -12.42 -14.12
N ARG A 24 1.57 -13.05 -13.61
CA ARG A 24 2.37 -14.04 -14.33
C ARG A 24 2.66 -15.23 -13.43
N TYR A 25 3.11 -16.34 -14.03
CA TYR A 25 3.27 -17.64 -13.36
C TYR A 25 1.96 -18.13 -12.70
N THR A 26 2.04 -19.26 -12.00
CA THR A 26 0.93 -19.90 -11.28
C THR A 26 1.40 -20.46 -9.95
N GLY A 27 0.47 -20.92 -9.11
CA GLY A 27 0.77 -21.55 -7.84
C GLY A 27 1.60 -20.67 -6.91
N HIS A 28 2.67 -21.23 -6.36
CA HIS A 28 3.54 -20.55 -5.39
C HIS A 28 4.43 -19.48 -6.01
N LEU A 29 4.66 -19.57 -7.31
CA LEU A 29 5.45 -18.60 -8.08
C LEU A 29 4.59 -17.45 -8.62
N LYS A 30 3.26 -17.47 -8.39
CA LYS A 30 2.34 -16.46 -8.94
C LYS A 30 2.74 -15.06 -8.46
N GLU A 31 2.93 -14.16 -9.43
CA GLU A 31 3.28 -12.77 -9.20
C GLU A 31 2.19 -11.83 -9.72
N GLY A 32 2.03 -10.70 -9.04
CA GLY A 32 1.20 -9.58 -9.49
C GLY A 32 2.05 -8.37 -9.84
N TYR A 33 1.66 -7.66 -10.88
CA TYR A 33 2.28 -6.40 -11.26
C TYR A 33 1.70 -5.24 -10.43
N CYS A 34 2.58 -4.45 -9.82
CA CYS A 34 2.24 -3.18 -9.20
C CYS A 34 2.39 -2.06 -10.23
N ASP A 35 1.25 -1.49 -10.64
CA ASP A 35 1.15 -0.35 -11.55
C ASP A 35 1.30 1.01 -10.86
N SER A 36 1.40 1.03 -9.52
CA SER A 36 1.60 2.24 -8.73
C SER A 36 3.08 2.63 -8.58
N CYS A 37 4.02 1.77 -9.00
CA CYS A 37 5.44 2.09 -9.03
C CYS A 37 5.84 2.69 -10.38
N ASN A 38 6.90 3.51 -10.39
CA ASN A 38 7.56 3.97 -11.61
C ASN A 38 9.08 3.68 -11.51
N PRO A 39 9.64 2.70 -12.25
CA PRO A 39 8.92 1.75 -13.11
C PRO A 39 8.08 0.75 -12.30
N GLY A 40 7.07 0.14 -12.93
CA GLY A 40 6.21 -0.86 -12.28
C GLY A 40 6.96 -2.12 -11.84
N LYS A 41 6.42 -2.84 -10.85
CA LYS A 41 7.15 -3.92 -10.14
C LYS A 41 6.37 -5.23 -10.07
N TRP A 42 7.00 -6.35 -10.41
CA TRP A 42 6.46 -7.70 -10.18
C TRP A 42 6.77 -8.15 -8.75
N LEU A 43 5.75 -8.65 -8.05
CA LEU A 43 5.89 -9.12 -6.66
C LEU A 43 5.09 -10.40 -6.46
N GLN A 44 5.65 -11.32 -5.67
CA GLN A 44 4.99 -12.57 -5.34
C GLN A 44 3.71 -12.33 -4.53
N LEU A 45 2.67 -13.08 -4.90
CA LEU A 45 1.38 -13.03 -4.20
C LEU A 45 1.38 -13.95 -2.98
N LYS A 46 1.95 -15.16 -3.10
CA LYS A 46 1.86 -16.19 -2.05
C LYS A 46 2.58 -15.81 -0.76
N ASN A 47 3.75 -15.19 -0.85
CA ASN A 47 4.55 -14.79 0.31
C ASN A 47 4.17 -13.41 0.87
N SER A 48 3.02 -12.86 0.46
CA SER A 48 2.53 -11.54 0.86
C SER A 48 3.42 -10.35 0.45
N ALA A 49 4.44 -10.51 -0.39
CA ALA A 49 5.28 -9.41 -0.84
C ALA A 49 4.45 -8.32 -1.55
N TYR A 50 3.53 -8.72 -2.43
CA TYR A 50 2.62 -7.79 -3.10
C TYR A 50 1.71 -7.06 -2.11
N TRP A 51 1.17 -7.78 -1.11
CA TRP A 51 0.30 -7.21 -0.08
C TRP A 51 1.03 -6.16 0.75
N TYR A 52 2.21 -6.49 1.29
CA TYR A 52 3.02 -5.56 2.09
C TYR A 52 3.36 -4.31 1.29
N HIS A 53 3.71 -4.50 0.02
CA HIS A 53 4.09 -3.40 -0.86
C HIS A 53 2.93 -2.44 -1.14
N LYS A 54 1.78 -2.94 -1.63
CA LYS A 54 0.61 -2.08 -1.87
C LYS A 54 0.15 -1.39 -0.61
N GLN A 55 0.17 -2.09 0.52
CA GLN A 55 -0.34 -1.56 1.79
C GLN A 55 0.58 -0.51 2.42
N PHE A 56 1.87 -0.79 2.57
CA PHE A 56 2.76 0.06 3.37
C PHE A 56 3.72 0.91 2.55
N TYR A 57 3.86 0.65 1.26
CA TYR A 57 4.61 1.53 0.36
C TYR A 57 3.68 2.48 -0.38
N HIS A 58 2.56 1.99 -0.91
CA HIS A 58 1.59 2.81 -1.64
C HIS A 58 0.38 3.26 -0.83
N GLY A 59 0.20 2.75 0.39
CA GLY A 59 -0.92 3.14 1.23
C GLY A 59 -2.27 2.66 0.71
N ILE A 60 -2.34 1.50 0.04
CA ILE A 60 -3.58 0.96 -0.54
C ILE A 60 -4.09 -0.21 0.30
N SER A 61 -5.35 -0.13 0.73
CA SER A 61 -5.99 -1.16 1.54
C SER A 61 -6.25 -2.43 0.73
N SER A 62 -5.76 -3.56 1.23
CA SER A 62 -6.05 -4.89 0.69
C SER A 62 -7.49 -5.35 0.91
N VAL A 63 -8.24 -4.66 1.75
CA VAL A 63 -9.64 -4.97 2.07
C VAL A 63 -10.56 -4.17 1.16
N SER A 64 -10.44 -2.85 1.19
CA SER A 64 -11.33 -1.93 0.45
C SER A 64 -10.85 -1.59 -0.94
N GLY A 65 -9.65 -2.02 -1.36
CA GLY A 65 -9.06 -1.71 -2.68
C GLY A 65 -8.80 -0.21 -2.92
N LYS A 66 -8.92 0.64 -1.89
CA LYS A 66 -8.78 2.10 -1.98
C LYS A 66 -7.54 2.59 -1.22
N PRO A 67 -6.99 3.77 -1.56
CA PRO A 67 -5.97 4.42 -0.75
C PRO A 67 -6.45 4.67 0.69
N PHE A 68 -5.53 4.65 1.64
CA PHE A 68 -5.79 5.07 3.01
C PHE A 68 -6.14 6.56 3.06
N ILE A 69 -7.05 6.89 3.97
CA ILE A 69 -7.39 8.28 4.25
C ILE A 69 -6.13 8.98 4.76
N LYS A 70 -5.88 10.18 4.23
CA LYS A 70 -4.76 11.02 4.65
C LYS A 70 -5.01 11.58 6.05
N PRO A 71 -3.98 12.01 6.78
CA PRO A 71 -4.19 12.76 8.02
C PRO A 71 -5.09 13.97 7.79
N ILE A 72 -5.96 14.29 8.76
CA ILE A 72 -6.79 15.51 8.71
C ILE A 72 -5.89 16.74 8.72
N GLU A 73 -4.91 16.71 9.63
CA GLU A 73 -3.88 17.74 9.80
C GLU A 73 -2.52 17.08 9.91
N GLN A 74 -1.47 17.84 9.61
CA GLN A 74 -0.10 17.43 9.85
C GLN A 74 0.64 18.50 10.64
N ARG A 75 1.54 18.06 11.53
CA ARG A 75 2.40 18.96 12.30
C ARG A 75 3.80 18.39 12.44
N MET A 76 4.77 19.27 12.71
CA MET A 76 6.08 18.83 13.14
C MET A 76 5.99 18.35 14.59
N GLY A 77 6.28 17.07 14.81
CA GLY A 77 6.39 16.46 16.13
C GLY A 77 7.82 16.56 16.69
N LYS A 78 8.07 15.82 17.78
CA LYS A 78 9.41 15.73 18.38
C LYS A 78 10.37 14.94 17.48
N GLY A 79 11.63 15.35 17.43
CA GLY A 79 12.71 14.56 16.81
C GLY A 79 12.64 14.46 15.28
N ASP A 80 12.24 15.53 14.60
CA ASP A 80 12.12 15.58 13.13
C ASP A 80 11.15 14.52 12.57
N ILE A 81 10.07 14.23 13.28
CA ILE A 81 8.99 13.37 12.81
C ILE A 81 7.79 14.24 12.47
N ILE A 82 7.22 14.05 11.28
CA ILE A 82 5.94 14.66 10.94
C ILE A 82 4.84 13.75 11.49
N GLU A 83 3.98 14.31 12.32
CA GLU A 83 2.80 13.66 12.85
C GLU A 83 1.57 14.02 12.02
N GLY A 84 0.63 13.09 11.93
CA GLY A 84 -0.68 13.28 11.31
C GLY A 84 -1.81 13.10 12.31
N LEU A 85 -2.83 13.96 12.26
CA LEU A 85 -4.06 13.80 13.03
C LEU A 85 -4.93 12.70 12.42
N CYS A 86 -5.15 11.63 13.18
CA CYS A 86 -6.01 10.52 12.78
C CYS A 86 -7.50 10.86 12.98
N HIS A 87 -8.28 10.65 11.91
CA HIS A 87 -9.73 10.87 11.90
C HIS A 87 -10.53 9.92 12.80
N GLN A 88 -9.93 8.84 13.30
CA GLN A 88 -10.58 7.89 14.19
C GLN A 88 -10.06 7.99 15.62
N CYS A 89 -8.74 8.04 15.79
CA CYS A 89 -8.16 8.15 17.13
C CYS A 89 -8.29 9.56 17.71
N HIS A 90 -8.54 10.57 16.87
CA HIS A 90 -8.55 12.01 17.21
C HIS A 90 -7.25 12.43 17.92
N ARG A 91 -6.13 11.83 17.51
CA ARG A 91 -4.80 12.05 18.08
C ARG A 91 -3.78 12.16 16.96
N PHE A 92 -2.74 12.94 17.23
CA PHE A 92 -1.56 12.99 16.37
C PHE A 92 -0.73 11.72 16.54
N VAL A 93 -0.37 11.10 15.44
CA VAL A 93 0.45 9.88 15.39
C VAL A 93 1.57 10.03 14.34
N PRO A 94 2.67 9.29 14.46
CA PRO A 94 3.77 9.37 13.49
C PRO A 94 3.31 9.07 12.07
N ALA A 95 3.53 10.00 11.14
CA ALA A 95 3.13 9.88 9.74
C ALA A 95 4.32 9.61 8.81
N CYS A 96 5.35 10.45 8.89
CA CYS A 96 6.61 10.26 8.15
C CYS A 96 7.82 10.82 8.92
N ASN A 97 9.01 10.38 8.52
CA ASN A 97 10.26 10.91 9.05
C ASN A 97 10.62 12.19 8.26
N GLY A 98 11.00 13.27 8.94
CA GLY A 98 11.33 14.58 8.38
C GLY A 98 12.49 14.52 7.38
N LYS A 99 13.41 13.56 7.52
CA LYS A 99 14.48 13.29 6.52
C LYS A 99 13.97 12.61 5.24
N LYS A 100 12.82 11.95 5.28
CA LYS A 100 12.18 11.25 4.16
C LYS A 100 10.69 11.63 4.10
N LYS A 101 10.41 12.92 3.90
CA LYS A 101 9.05 13.52 3.99
C LYS A 101 7.98 12.81 3.16
N ASN A 102 8.37 12.12 2.07
CA ASN A 102 7.45 11.40 1.19
C ASN A 102 7.22 9.93 1.60
N ASN A 103 7.88 9.43 2.64
CA ASN A 103 7.71 8.06 3.13
C ASN A 103 6.68 8.01 4.27
N TYR A 104 5.42 7.80 3.88
CA TYR A 104 4.26 7.70 4.78
C TYR A 104 4.06 6.28 5.36
N MET A 105 5.08 5.42 5.35
CA MET A 105 4.95 4.04 5.83
C MET A 105 4.46 3.97 7.30
N LEU A 106 4.88 4.92 8.15
CA LEU A 106 4.41 4.98 9.55
C LEU A 106 2.91 5.27 9.61
N TRP A 107 2.45 6.24 8.82
CA TRP A 107 1.02 6.51 8.67
C TRP A 107 0.26 5.29 8.18
N TYR A 108 0.73 4.63 7.13
CA TYR A 108 0.03 3.48 6.54
C TYR A 108 -0.05 2.29 7.49
N ARG A 109 0.98 2.08 8.33
CA ARG A 109 0.93 1.09 9.41
C ARG A 109 -0.11 1.42 10.46
N HIS A 110 -0.24 2.70 10.82
CA HIS A 110 -1.29 3.14 11.72
C HIS A 110 -2.67 2.96 11.07
N ALA A 111 -2.91 3.57 9.90
CA ALA A 111 -4.18 3.53 9.17
C ALA A 111 -4.66 2.09 8.91
N HIS A 112 -3.75 1.14 8.65
CA HIS A 112 -4.10 -0.27 8.53
C HIS A 112 -4.71 -0.88 9.79
N LYS A 113 -4.21 -0.50 10.98
CA LYS A 113 -4.68 -1.03 12.26
C LYS A 113 -6.01 -0.44 12.69
N VAL A 114 -6.25 0.84 12.37
CA VAL A 114 -7.45 1.53 12.82
C VAL A 114 -8.65 1.27 11.90
N LYS A 115 -8.43 1.02 10.59
CA LYS A 115 -9.41 0.71 9.53
C LYS A 115 -10.90 0.63 9.97
N TYR A 116 -11.64 1.72 9.66
CA TYR A 116 -13.04 2.00 10.05
C TYR A 116 -13.20 2.35 11.53
#